data_AF-A0AAD1ZBT9-F1
#
_entry.id   AF-A0AAD1ZBT9-F1
#
_cell.length_a   1.000
_cell.length_b   1.000
_cell.length_c   1.000
_cell.angle_alpha   90.00
_cell.angle_beta   90.00
_cell.angle_gamma   90.00
#
_symmetry.space_group_name_H-M   'P 1'
#
loop_
_entity.id
_entity.type
_entity.pdbx_description
1 polymer ?
#
loop_
_entity_poly.entity_id
_entity_poly.type
_entity_poly.pdbx_seq_one_letter_code
_entity_poly.pdbx_strand_id
1 'polypeptide(L)'
;MRELAKNQTENDNLFDAIKAVKEGRPVLFTGEMIFPWMFDEILALRPFKEVAQLLAEKKDWPPFYDIATLNNNKVPVAAAVFYEDVYVNFKLSMDTASQIAGIRLWITNEYMHSGLRVGGGRVLDHLLGMLNGKKPLF
;
A
#
# COMPACT_ATOMS: atom_id res chain seq x y z
N MET A 1 -36.19 13.31 -9.42
CA MET A 1 -35.62 12.31 -10.37
C MET A 1 -34.61 12.90 -11.36
N ARG A 2 -34.77 14.12 -11.89
CA ARG A 2 -33.78 14.76 -12.81
C ARG A 2 -32.54 15.37 -12.13
N GLU A 3 -32.59 15.60 -10.83
CA GLU A 3 -31.52 16.30 -10.07
C GLU A 3 -30.44 15.33 -9.56
N LEU A 4 -30.82 14.09 -9.25
CA LEU A 4 -29.88 13.02 -8.85
C LEU A 4 -28.93 12.61 -9.97
N ALA A 5 -29.38 12.67 -11.23
CA ALA A 5 -28.56 12.31 -12.39
C ALA A 5 -27.50 13.37 -12.74
N LYS A 6 -27.72 14.66 -12.40
CA LYS A 6 -26.73 15.72 -12.64
C LYS A 6 -25.52 15.59 -11.70
N ASN A 7 -25.77 15.23 -10.44
CA ASN A 7 -24.72 15.06 -9.42
C ASN A 7 -23.80 13.84 -9.65
N GLN A 8 -24.22 12.84 -10.43
CA GLN A 8 -23.35 11.72 -10.79
C GLN A 8 -22.26 12.18 -11.78
N THR A 9 -22.65 12.85 -12.86
CA THR A 9 -21.72 13.34 -13.89
C THR A 9 -20.69 14.37 -13.42
N GLU A 10 -21.01 15.19 -12.42
CA GLU A 10 -20.05 16.17 -11.87
C GLU A 10 -18.98 15.52 -10.98
N ASN A 11 -19.29 14.41 -10.31
CA ASN A 11 -18.37 13.73 -9.41
C ASN A 11 -17.57 12.59 -10.07
N ASP A 12 -17.96 12.11 -11.25
CA ASP A 12 -17.27 11.00 -11.93
C ASP A 12 -15.78 11.30 -12.22
N ASN A 13 -15.43 12.58 -12.41
CA ASN A 13 -14.04 13.00 -12.65
C ASN A 13 -13.27 13.37 -11.36
N LEU A 14 -13.95 13.42 -10.21
CA LEU A 14 -13.33 13.87 -8.96
C LEU A 14 -12.27 12.87 -8.47
N PHE A 15 -12.51 11.58 -8.71
CA PHE A 15 -11.63 10.47 -8.32
C PHE A 15 -10.70 9.99 -9.46
N ASP A 16 -10.70 10.65 -10.61
CA ASP A 16 -9.72 10.37 -11.67
C ASP A 16 -8.33 10.91 -11.26
N ALA A 17 -7.49 10.01 -10.74
CA ALA A 17 -6.14 10.33 -10.29
C ALA A 17 -5.25 10.87 -11.43
N ILE A 18 -5.39 10.35 -12.65
CA ILE A 18 -4.56 10.76 -13.80
C ILE A 18 -4.92 12.21 -14.17
N LYS A 19 -6.22 12.51 -14.25
CA LYS A 19 -6.70 13.85 -14.53
C LYS A 19 -6.36 14.83 -13.42
N ALA A 20 -6.49 14.43 -12.16
CA ALA A 20 -6.11 15.26 -11.01
C ALA A 20 -4.64 15.68 -11.07
N VAL A 21 -3.73 14.74 -11.35
CA VAL A 21 -2.29 15.03 -11.51
C VAL A 21 -2.04 15.98 -12.68
N LYS A 22 -2.66 15.74 -13.84
CA LYS A 22 -2.51 16.60 -15.03
C LYS A 22 -2.98 18.03 -14.80
N GLU A 23 -4.02 18.20 -13.98
CA GLU A 23 -4.63 19.50 -13.67
C GLU A 23 -4.05 20.15 -12.40
N GLY A 24 -3.07 19.53 -11.74
CA GLY A 24 -2.45 20.04 -10.51
C GLY A 24 -3.38 20.03 -9.30
N ARG A 25 -4.44 19.23 -9.32
CA ARG A 25 -5.36 19.04 -8.20
C ARG A 25 -4.89 17.88 -7.31
N PRO A 26 -5.23 17.88 -6.00
CA PRO A 26 -4.96 16.74 -5.14
C PRO A 26 -5.63 15.46 -5.66
N VAL A 27 -4.90 14.34 -5.63
CA VAL A 27 -5.48 13.01 -5.86
C VAL A 27 -6.25 12.62 -4.61
N LEU A 28 -7.53 12.29 -4.77
CA LEU A 28 -8.36 11.81 -3.67
C LEU A 28 -8.34 10.29 -3.62
N PHE A 29 -7.98 9.75 -2.46
CA PHE A 29 -7.95 8.31 -2.19
C PHE A 29 -9.10 7.95 -1.24
N THR A 30 -9.74 6.80 -1.45
CA THR A 30 -10.92 6.36 -0.68
C THR A 30 -10.75 5.02 0.04
N GLY A 31 -9.58 4.38 -0.07
CA GLY A 31 -9.24 3.08 0.55
C GLY A 31 -9.01 3.15 2.07
N GLU A 32 -7.93 2.57 2.58
CA GLU A 32 -7.52 2.62 4.00
C GLU A 32 -7.07 4.02 4.48
N MET A 33 -7.64 5.08 3.91
CA MET A 33 -7.37 6.46 4.27
C MET A 33 -8.08 6.83 5.57
N ILE A 34 -7.33 7.48 6.46
CA ILE A 34 -7.89 8.11 7.64
C ILE A 34 -8.14 9.58 7.33
N PHE A 35 -9.37 10.03 7.53
CA PHE A 35 -9.78 11.40 7.24
C PHE A 35 -9.93 12.24 8.51
N PRO A 36 -9.71 13.57 8.45
CA PRO A 36 -9.85 14.45 9.62
C PRO A 36 -11.19 14.33 10.34
N TRP A 37 -12.30 14.18 9.60
CA TRP A 37 -13.64 14.04 10.18
C TRP A 37 -13.79 12.78 11.04
N MET A 38 -13.00 11.72 10.80
CA MET A 38 -13.02 10.52 11.64
C MET A 38 -12.60 10.84 13.08
N PHE A 39 -11.68 11.79 13.27
CA PHE A 39 -11.27 12.25 14.59
C PHE A 39 -12.31 13.16 15.26
N ASP A 40 -13.26 13.72 14.52
CA ASP A 40 -14.38 14.47 15.07
C ASP A 40 -15.53 13.56 15.49
N GLU A 41 -15.82 12.53 14.68
CA GLU A 41 -16.99 11.69 14.85
C GLU A 41 -16.72 10.44 15.71
N ILE A 42 -15.54 9.82 15.59
CA ILE A 42 -15.21 8.61 16.35
C ILE A 42 -14.68 9.00 17.73
N LEU A 43 -15.49 8.77 18.76
CA LEU A 43 -15.20 9.17 20.15
C LEU A 43 -13.81 8.73 20.63
N ALA A 44 -13.40 7.51 20.31
CA ALA A 44 -12.10 6.97 20.72
C ALA A 44 -10.90 7.66 20.03
N LEU A 45 -11.12 8.32 18.89
CA LEU A 45 -10.06 8.98 18.12
C LEU A 45 -9.87 10.45 18.51
N ARG A 46 -10.90 11.13 19.03
CA ARG A 46 -10.86 12.57 19.39
C ARG A 46 -9.60 13.02 20.13
N PRO A 47 -9.08 12.30 21.14
CA PRO A 47 -7.88 12.73 21.87
C PRO A 47 -6.63 12.83 20.99
N PHE A 48 -6.61 12.17 19.83
CA PHE A 48 -5.46 12.09 18.94
C PHE A 48 -5.54 13.07 17.75
N LYS A 49 -6.61 13.88 17.64
CA LYS A 49 -6.86 14.74 16.47
C LYS A 49 -5.68 15.65 16.14
N GLU A 50 -5.17 16.36 17.15
CA GLU A 50 -4.07 17.32 16.97
C GLU A 50 -2.80 16.62 16.48
N VAL A 51 -2.44 15.49 17.10
CA VAL A 51 -1.26 14.71 16.71
C VAL A 51 -1.41 14.15 15.29
N ALA A 52 -2.60 13.64 14.95
CA ALA A 52 -2.87 13.15 13.60
C ALA A 52 -2.73 14.25 12.54
N GLN A 53 -3.20 15.47 12.85
CA GLN A 53 -3.06 16.62 11.95
C GLN A 53 -1.59 17.02 11.78
N LEU A 54 -0.81 17.08 12.87
CA LEU A 54 0.62 17.36 12.82
C LEU A 54 1.38 16.34 11.96
N LEU A 55 1.03 15.06 12.06
CA LEU A 55 1.61 14.00 11.22
C LEU A 55 1.21 14.15 9.75
N ALA A 56 -0.06 14.49 9.46
CA ALA A 56 -0.57 14.65 8.11
C ALA A 56 0.05 15.86 7.38
N GLU A 57 0.35 16.94 8.10
CA GLU A 57 0.94 18.17 7.55
C GLU A 57 2.47 18.10 7.40
N LYS A 58 3.11 17.08 7.98
CA LYS A 58 4.56 16.92 7.94
C LYS A 58 5.03 16.62 6.51
N LYS A 59 5.92 17.46 5.97
CA LYS A 59 6.46 17.37 4.60
C LYS A 59 7.93 16.97 4.53
N ASP A 60 8.67 17.18 5.60
CA ASP A 60 10.11 17.00 5.74
C ASP A 60 10.45 15.61 6.30
N TRP A 61 9.87 14.56 5.71
CA TRP A 61 10.26 13.19 6.05
C TRP A 61 11.68 12.94 5.52
N PRO A 62 12.61 12.46 6.35
CA PRO A 62 13.90 12.00 5.83
C PRO A 62 13.67 10.77 4.93
N PRO A 63 14.64 10.42 4.07
CA PRO A 63 14.61 9.15 3.38
C PRO A 63 14.44 8.00 4.39
N PHE A 64 13.37 7.21 4.22
CA PHE A 64 13.07 6.10 5.14
C PHE A 64 14.05 4.93 4.99
N TYR A 65 14.62 4.77 3.79
CA TYR A 65 15.50 3.65 3.45
C TYR A 65 16.77 4.13 2.77
N ASP A 66 17.89 3.52 3.14
CA ASP A 66 19.15 3.64 2.42
C ASP A 66 19.23 2.55 1.33
N ILE A 67 19.07 2.98 0.08
CA ILE A 67 19.12 2.11 -1.11
C ILE A 67 20.49 1.42 -1.25
N ALA A 68 21.59 2.08 -0.88
CA ALA A 68 22.91 1.46 -0.94
C ALA A 68 23.03 0.33 0.08
N THR A 69 22.44 0.50 1.27
CA THR A 69 22.36 -0.56 2.27
C THR A 69 21.49 -1.72 1.79
N LEU A 70 20.31 -1.44 1.21
CA LEU A 70 19.42 -2.48 0.67
C LEU A 70 20.08 -3.31 -0.45
N ASN A 71 20.80 -2.64 -1.36
CA ASN A 71 21.55 -3.29 -2.44
C ASN A 71 22.78 -4.08 -1.96
N ASN A 72 23.24 -3.84 -0.73
CA ASN A 72 24.35 -4.60 -0.13
C ASN A 72 23.88 -5.63 0.91
N ASN A 73 22.57 -5.82 1.06
CA ASN A 73 21.99 -6.77 2.00
C ASN A 73 22.54 -8.20 1.78
N LYS A 74 22.90 -8.86 2.90
CA LYS A 74 23.39 -10.25 2.94
C LYS A 74 22.42 -11.19 3.66
N VAL A 75 21.39 -10.65 4.31
CA VAL A 75 20.35 -11.45 4.97
C VAL A 75 19.41 -11.99 3.90
N PRO A 76 19.14 -13.30 3.83
CA PRO A 76 18.16 -13.85 2.89
C PRO A 76 16.78 -13.23 3.09
N VAL A 77 16.14 -12.81 2.00
CA VAL A 77 14.80 -12.19 2.02
C VAL A 77 13.86 -12.97 1.13
N ALA A 78 12.67 -13.28 1.63
CA ALA A 78 11.54 -13.79 0.86
C ALA A 78 10.35 -12.86 1.08
N ALA A 79 9.68 -12.47 0.01
CA ALA A 79 8.52 -11.57 0.07
C ALA A 79 7.37 -12.11 -0.78
N ALA A 80 6.16 -12.01 -0.23
CA ALA A 80 4.94 -12.25 -1.00
C ALA A 80 4.56 -10.96 -1.73
N VAL A 81 4.18 -11.09 -3.00
CA VAL A 81 3.63 -10.00 -3.78
C VAL A 81 2.31 -10.46 -4.36
N PHE A 82 1.24 -9.84 -3.89
CA PHE A 82 -0.10 -10.13 -4.37
C PHE A 82 -0.36 -9.31 -5.64
N TYR A 83 -0.55 -10.01 -6.76
CA TYR A 83 -0.61 -9.39 -8.09
C TYR A 83 -1.80 -8.42 -8.22
N GLU A 84 -2.92 -8.76 -7.59
CA GLU A 84 -4.17 -7.98 -7.61
C GLU A 84 -4.42 -7.22 -6.30
N ASP A 85 -3.35 -6.86 -5.57
CA ASP A 85 -3.49 -6.04 -4.36
C ASP A 85 -4.00 -4.63 -4.70
N VAL A 86 -5.12 -4.25 -4.10
CA VAL A 86 -5.79 -2.96 -4.34
C VAL A 86 -5.10 -1.79 -3.62
N TYR A 87 -4.21 -2.04 -2.67
CA TYR A 87 -3.50 -1.03 -1.88
C TYR A 87 -2.02 -0.94 -2.22
N VAL A 88 -1.38 -2.08 -2.50
CA VAL A 88 0.05 -2.15 -2.82
C VAL A 88 0.24 -2.42 -4.31
N ASN A 89 0.58 -1.37 -5.06
CA ASN A 89 0.73 -1.48 -6.50
C ASN A 89 1.87 -2.45 -6.90
N PHE A 90 1.54 -3.42 -7.76
CA PHE A 90 2.48 -4.43 -8.24
C PHE A 90 3.78 -3.85 -8.84
N LYS A 91 3.67 -2.83 -9.70
CA LYS A 91 4.86 -2.22 -10.34
C LYS A 91 5.76 -1.57 -9.30
N LEU A 92 5.20 -0.84 -8.32
CA LEU A 92 5.98 -0.24 -7.24
C LEU A 92 6.65 -1.30 -6.35
N SER A 93 5.98 -2.44 -6.12
CA SER A 93 6.59 -3.57 -5.43
C SER A 93 7.78 -4.15 -6.21
N MET A 94 7.65 -4.30 -7.53
CA MET A 94 8.75 -4.79 -8.38
C MET A 94 9.91 -3.81 -8.42
N ASP A 95 9.61 -2.50 -8.58
CA ASP A 95 10.62 -1.45 -8.58
C ASP A 95 11.41 -1.45 -7.24
N THR A 96 10.71 -1.64 -6.12
CA THR A 96 11.33 -1.74 -4.78
C THR A 96 12.15 -3.02 -4.64
N ALA A 97 11.61 -4.17 -5.04
CA ALA A 97 12.32 -5.45 -4.97
C ALA A 97 13.62 -5.44 -5.80
N SER A 98 13.63 -4.72 -6.94
CA SER A 98 14.83 -4.56 -7.76
C SER A 98 16.01 -3.88 -7.04
N GLN A 99 15.75 -3.18 -5.93
CA GLN A 99 16.73 -2.45 -5.13
C GLN A 99 17.20 -3.22 -3.88
N ILE A 100 16.72 -4.45 -3.69
CA ILE A 100 17.05 -5.26 -2.50
C ILE A 100 17.84 -6.49 -2.95
N ALA A 101 19.12 -6.54 -2.56
CA ALA A 101 19.96 -7.67 -2.93
C ALA A 101 19.50 -8.97 -2.28
N GLY A 102 19.43 -10.02 -3.10
CA GLY A 102 19.10 -11.37 -2.66
C GLY A 102 17.62 -11.61 -2.32
N ILE A 103 16.73 -10.64 -2.60
CA ILE A 103 15.29 -10.84 -2.40
C ILE A 103 14.74 -11.90 -3.34
N ARG A 104 13.85 -12.74 -2.82
CA ARG A 104 13.11 -13.77 -3.54
C ARG A 104 11.63 -13.46 -3.45
N LEU A 105 10.96 -13.41 -4.59
CA LEU A 105 9.55 -13.03 -4.64
C LEU A 105 8.67 -14.26 -4.90
N TRP A 106 7.62 -14.40 -4.11
CA TRP A 106 6.48 -15.24 -4.45
C TRP A 106 5.37 -14.32 -4.95
N ILE A 107 5.23 -14.25 -6.27
CA ILE A 107 4.20 -13.46 -6.94
C ILE A 107 2.98 -14.36 -7.11
N THR A 108 1.82 -13.95 -6.60
CA THR A 108 0.60 -14.77 -6.66
C THR A 108 -0.66 -13.92 -6.73
N ASN A 109 -1.70 -14.45 -7.37
CA ASN A 109 -3.07 -13.92 -7.34
C ASN A 109 -4.01 -14.78 -6.49
N GLU A 110 -3.49 -15.78 -5.76
CA GLU A 110 -4.28 -16.60 -4.84
C GLU A 110 -4.83 -15.79 -3.65
N TYR A 111 -4.20 -14.65 -3.35
CA TYR A 111 -4.53 -13.77 -2.24
C TYR A 111 -4.49 -12.30 -2.68
N MET A 112 -5.19 -11.47 -1.92
CA MET A 112 -5.13 -10.00 -1.99
C MET A 112 -4.49 -9.46 -0.70
N HIS A 113 -4.63 -8.16 -0.44
CA HIS A 113 -4.04 -7.47 0.72
C HIS A 113 -4.12 -8.19 2.06
N SER A 114 -5.25 -8.86 2.32
CA SER A 114 -5.48 -9.62 3.56
C SER A 114 -4.95 -11.07 3.52
N GLY A 115 -4.00 -11.37 2.62
CA GLY A 115 -3.53 -12.72 2.34
C GLY A 115 -3.00 -13.47 3.55
N LEU A 116 -2.34 -12.80 4.50
CA LEU A 116 -1.90 -13.45 5.74
C LEU A 116 -3.09 -13.88 6.61
N ARG A 117 -4.15 -13.07 6.70
CA ARG A 117 -5.35 -13.37 7.48
C ARG A 117 -6.18 -14.48 6.82
N VAL A 118 -6.33 -14.45 5.50
CA VAL A 118 -7.14 -15.42 4.74
C VAL A 118 -6.40 -16.73 4.52
N GLY A 119 -5.11 -16.65 4.18
CA GLY A 119 -4.24 -17.81 3.95
C GLY A 119 -3.81 -18.51 5.24
N GLY A 120 -3.93 -17.84 6.39
CA GLY A 120 -3.43 -18.32 7.67
C GLY A 120 -1.92 -18.58 7.61
N GLY A 121 -1.48 -19.68 8.23
CA GLY A 121 -0.08 -20.09 8.24
C GLY A 121 0.52 -20.36 6.86
N ARG A 122 -0.29 -20.63 5.82
CA ARG A 122 0.20 -21.02 4.49
C ARG A 122 1.10 -19.99 3.84
N VAL A 123 0.78 -18.70 3.99
CA VAL A 123 1.60 -17.62 3.43
C VAL A 123 2.98 -17.61 4.10
N LEU A 124 3.00 -17.68 5.43
CA LEU A 124 4.23 -17.70 6.21
C LEU A 124 5.06 -18.96 5.94
N ASP A 125 4.44 -20.14 5.93
CA ASP A 125 5.08 -21.42 5.63
C ASP A 125 5.70 -21.42 4.24
N HIS A 126 5.04 -20.77 3.27
CA HIS A 126 5.59 -20.62 1.93
C HIS A 126 6.89 -19.80 1.97
N LEU A 127 6.85 -18.61 2.57
CA LEU A 127 8.02 -17.71 2.63
C LEU A 127 9.19 -18.34 3.40
N LEU A 128 8.92 -18.99 4.54
CA LEU A 128 9.94 -19.73 5.29
C LEU A 128 10.48 -20.92 4.50
N GLY A 129 9.63 -21.59 3.73
CA GLY A 129 10.03 -22.65 2.80
C GLY A 129 11.00 -22.15 1.74
N MET A 130 10.78 -20.97 1.17
CA MET A 130 11.68 -20.33 0.20
C MET A 130 13.03 -19.97 0.83
N LEU A 131 13.04 -19.49 2.08
CA LEU A 131 14.28 -19.16 2.79
C LEU A 131 15.11 -20.41 3.11
N ASN A 132 14.46 -21.49 3.52
CA ASN A 132 15.10 -22.74 3.93
C ASN A 132 15.36 -23.72 2.77
N GLY A 133 15.15 -23.31 1.52
CA GLY A 133 15.37 -24.15 0.33
C GLY A 133 14.39 -25.32 0.19
N LYS A 134 13.29 -25.32 0.95
CA LYS A 134 12.24 -26.36 0.90
C LYS A 134 11.19 -26.09 -0.18
N LYS A 135 11.16 -24.88 -0.73
CA LYS A 135 10.29 -24.52 -1.86
C LYS A 135 11.11 -23.93 -3.00
N PRO A 136 10.76 -24.26 -4.26
CA PRO A 136 11.42 -23.68 -5.43
C PRO A 136 11.14 -22.18 -5.52
N LEU A 137 12.00 -21.49 -6.27
CA LEU A 137 11.89 -20.05 -6.52
C LEU A 137 11.01 -19.74 -7.74
N PHE A 138 10.40 -20.77 -8.33
CA PHE A 138 9.64 -20.77 -9.58
C PHE A 138 8.58 -21.87 -9.56
#